data_AF-A0ABD3EJD8-F1
#
_entry.id   AF-A0ABD3EJD8-F1
#
_cell.length_a   1.000
_cell.length_b   1.000
_cell.length_c   1.000
_cell.angle_alpha   90.00
_cell.angle_beta   90.00
_cell.angle_gamma   90.00
#
_symmetry.space_group_name_H-M   'P 1'
#
loop_
_entity.id
_entity.type
_entity.pdbx_description
1 polymer ?
#
loop_
_entity_poly.entity_id
_entity_poly.type
_entity_poly.pdbx_seq_one_letter_code
_entity_poly.pdbx_strand_id
1 'polypeptide(L)' 'MKVKVVDPRKMDCSVWVGGSILASLSTSQEMWITKAEYDEFGPSIGHRNYIHDHTT' A
#
# COMPACT_ATOMS: atom_id res chain seq x y z
N MET A 1 9.29 -24.21 -18.39
CA MET A 1 8.65 -23.15 -17.57
C MET A 1 8.43 -23.73 -16.17
N LYS A 2 8.93 -23.12 -15.10
CA LYS A 2 8.83 -23.64 -13.73
C LYS A 2 7.80 -22.79 -12.98
N VAL A 3 6.61 -23.33 -12.73
CA VAL A 3 5.55 -22.63 -12.00
C VAL A 3 5.76 -22.87 -10.50
N LYS A 4 5.90 -21.79 -9.72
CA LYS A 4 5.88 -21.85 -8.26
C LYS A 4 4.49 -21.43 -7.78
N VAL A 5 3.72 -22.38 -7.24
CA VAL A 5 2.44 -22.11 -6.58
C VAL A 5 2.70 -21.91 -5.09
N VAL A 6 2.32 -20.76 -4.56
CA VAL A 6 2.34 -20.48 -3.12
C VAL A 6 1.00 -20.94 -2.54
N ASP A 7 1.02 -21.78 -1.50
CA ASP A 7 -0.21 -22.25 -0.85
C ASP A 7 -0.83 -21.10 -0.01
N PRO A 8 -2.02 -20.60 -0.36
CA PRO A 8 -2.66 -19.51 0.38
C PRO A 8 -3.09 -19.91 1.79
N ARG A 9 -3.23 -21.22 2.10
CA ARG A 9 -3.68 -21.72 3.41
C ARG A 9 -2.64 -21.59 4.53
N LYS A 10 -1.41 -21.19 4.21
CA LYS A 10 -0.32 -21.04 5.18
C LYS A 10 0.04 -19.58 5.46
N MET A 11 -0.78 -18.63 4.99
CA MET A 11 -0.45 -17.22 4.86
C MET A 11 -1.45 -16.31 5.59
N ASP A 12 -2.03 -16.78 6.71
CA ASP A 12 -3.06 -16.07 7.48
C ASP A 12 -2.62 -14.68 7.97
N CYS A 13 -1.32 -14.39 7.95
CA CYS A 13 -0.76 -13.07 8.31
C CYS A 13 -0.06 -12.35 7.16
N SER A 14 -0.05 -12.89 5.94
CA SER A 14 0.72 -12.32 4.82
C SER A 14 0.29 -10.89 4.47
N VAL A 15 -1.00 -10.58 4.57
CA VAL A 15 -1.55 -9.23 4.39
C VAL A 15 -1.01 -8.27 5.46
N TRP A 16 -0.95 -8.70 6.72
CA TRP A 16 -0.46 -7.90 7.84
C TRP A 16 1.06 -7.68 7.79
N VAL A 17 1.80 -8.70 7.37
CA VAL A 17 3.26 -8.60 7.13
C VAL A 17 3.53 -7.65 5.96
N GLY A 18 2.80 -7.78 4.85
CA GLY A 18 2.89 -6.87 3.72
C GLY A 18 2.59 -5.42 4.10
N GLY A 19 1.52 -5.20 4.87
CA GLY A 19 1.17 -3.87 5.38
C GLY A 19 2.23 -3.27 6.30
N SER A 20 2.84 -4.08 7.17
CA SER A 20 3.92 -3.63 8.06
C SER A 20 5.19 -3.24 7.31
N ILE A 21 5.52 -3.99 6.25
CA ILE A 21 6.64 -3.66 5.35
C ILE A 21 6.34 -2.35 4.62
N LEU A 22 5.17 -2.21 4.00
CA LEU A 22 4.77 -0.98 3.30
C LEU A 22 4.80 0.24 4.23
N ALA A 23 4.27 0.13 5.45
CA ALA A 23 4.32 1.22 6.43
C ALA A 23 5.75 1.63 6.84
N SER A 24 6.73 0.72 6.71
CA SER A 24 8.12 0.95 7.10
C SER A 24 9.02 1.43 5.95
N LEU A 25 8.55 1.39 4.71
CA LEU A 25 9.33 1.83 3.54
C LEU A 25 9.29 3.36 3.41
N SER A 26 10.46 3.98 3.22
CA SER A 26 10.57 5.44 3.01
C SER A 26 9.82 5.91 1.77
N THR A 27 9.81 5.11 0.70
CA THR A 27 9.04 5.39 -0.53
C THR A 27 7.53 5.37 -0.30
N SER A 28 7.04 4.71 0.75
CA SER A 28 5.61 4.71 1.08
C SER A 28 5.20 5.94 1.90
N GLN A 29 6.14 6.72 2.42
CA GLN A 29 5.86 7.99 3.10
C GLN A 29 5.33 9.05 2.14
N GLU A 30 5.75 9.00 0.87
CA GLU A 30 5.28 9.90 -0.19
C GLU A 30 3.78 9.69 -0.51
N MET A 31 3.22 8.54 -0.14
CA MET A 31 1.80 8.21 -0.31
C MET A 31 0.95 8.52 0.92
N TRP A 32 1.54 8.97 2.02
CA TRP A 32 0.78 9.27 3.25
C TRP A 32 -0.09 10.49 3.06
N ILE A 33 -1.34 10.38 3.51
CA ILE A 33 -2.25 11.52 3.59
C ILE A 33 -2.01 12.20 4.93
N THR A 34 -1.47 13.41 4.88
CA THR A 34 -1.28 14.23 6.08
C THR A 34 -2.61 14.81 6.57
N LYS A 35 -2.63 15.24 7.84
CA LYS A 35 -3.80 15.89 8.42
C LYS A 35 -4.19 17.17 7.65
N ALA A 36 -3.21 17.99 7.26
CA ALA A 36 -3.47 19.22 6.52
C ALA A 36 -4.15 18.95 5.17
N GLU A 37 -3.68 17.93 4.44
CA GLU A 37 -4.28 17.56 3.17
C GLU A 37 -5.69 16.95 3.35
N TYR A 38 -5.91 16.19 4.42
CA TYR A 38 -7.25 15.68 4.74
C TYR A 38 -8.21 16.82 5.09
N ASP A 39 -7.77 17.82 5.85
CA ASP A 39 -8.59 18.97 6.24
C ASP A 39 -8.92 19.87 5.01
N GLU A 40 -8.03 19.94 4.01
CA GLU A 40 -8.22 20.73 2.78
C GLU A 40 -9.09 20.02 1.73
N PHE A 41 -8.82 18.75 1.45
CA PHE A 41 -9.47 18.00 0.34
C PHE A 41 -10.57 17.05 0.82
N GLY A 42 -10.69 16.83 2.13
CA GLY A 42 -11.67 15.92 2.72
C GLY A 42 -11.50 14.47 2.23
N PRO A 43 -12.57 13.65 2.30
CA PRO A 43 -12.53 12.23 1.90
C PRO A 43 -12.14 11.98 0.44
N SER A 44 -12.23 13.01 -0.42
CA SER A 44 -11.94 12.91 -1.85
C SER A 44 -10.46 12.68 -2.17
N ILE A 45 -9.57 13.04 -1.23
CA ILE A 45 -8.11 12.91 -1.40
C ILE A 45 -7.66 11.47 -1.64
N GLY A 46 -8.39 10.50 -1.07
CA GLY A 46 -8.08 9.08 -1.24
C GLY A 46 -8.12 8.64 -2.71
N HIS A 47 -8.93 9.27 -3.57
CA HIS A 47 -8.98 8.91 -5.00
C HIS A 47 -7.82 9.48 -5.83
N ARG A 48 -7.10 10.49 -5.31
CA ARG A 48 -6.08 11.23 -6.07
C ARG A 48 -4.67 10.62 -5.94
N ASN A 49 -4.41 9.90 -4.84
CA ASN A 49 -3.07 9.42 -4.48
C ASN A 49 -2.88 7.90 -4.64
N TYR A 50 -3.76 7.20 -5.37
CA TYR A 50 -3.59 5.75 -5.52
C TYR A 50 -2.36 5.37 -6.34
N ILE A 51 -1.79 4.24 -5.92
CA ILE A 51 -0.59 3.50 -6.35
C ILE A 51 -0.63 3.17 -7.86
N HIS A 52 -0.61 4.19 -8.72
CA HIS A 52 -0.66 4.03 -10.18
C HIS A 52 0.64 4.47 -10.86
N ASP A 53 1.65 4.92 -10.11
CA ASP A 53 2.85 5.55 -10.67
C ASP A 53 4.15 4.73 -10.53
N HIS A 54 4.10 3.50 -9.99
CA HIS A 54 5.33 2.69 -9.77
C HIS A 54 5.34 1.32 -10.46
N THR A 55 4.49 1.13 -11.48
CA THR A 55 4.63 0.02 -12.44
C THR A 55 4.74 0.56 -13.85
N THR A 56 5.94 1.03 -14.20
CA THR A 56 6.50 0.92 -15.56
C THR A 56 7.82 0.17 -15.44
#